data_AF-U3U5H2-F1
#
_entry.id   AF-U3U5H2-F1
#
_cell.length_a   1.000
_cell.length_b   1.000
_cell.length_c   1.000
_cell.angle_alpha   90.00
_cell.angle_beta   90.00
_cell.angle_gamma   90.00
#
_symmetry.space_group_name_H-M   'P 1'
#
loop_
_entity.id
_entity.type
_entity.pdbx_description
1 polymer ?
#
loop_
_entity_poly.entity_id
_entity_poly.type
_entity_poly.pdbx_seq_one_letter_code
_entity_poly.pdbx_strand_id
1 'polypeptide(L)' 'MMKPSLATLTIGQSPRSDILPLLQEHLPADAVAHTGLLDGLTLAEVEQLYAPRQAIKCWFRA' A
#
# COMPACT_ATOMS: atom_id res chain seq x y z
N MET A 1 18.96 12.52 -10.04
CA MET A 1 18.11 11.71 -9.14
C MET A 1 17.82 10.41 -9.85
N MET A 2 18.19 9.26 -9.27
CA MET A 2 17.94 7.96 -9.89
C MET A 2 16.46 7.63 -9.81
N LYS A 3 15.93 6.95 -10.84
CA LYS A 3 14.54 6.46 -10.83
C LYS A 3 14.49 5.21 -9.94
N PRO A 4 13.51 5.05 -9.04
CA PRO A 4 13.41 3.87 -8.20
C PRO A 4 13.37 2.60 -9.06
N SER A 5 14.20 1.62 -8.75
CA SER A 5 14.25 0.33 -9.45
C SER A 5 13.36 -0.71 -8.79
N LEU A 6 13.03 -0.52 -7.51
CA LEU A 6 12.12 -1.37 -6.74
C LEU A 6 11.01 -0.51 -6.10
N ALA A 7 9.76 -0.88 -6.33
CA ALA A 7 8.61 -0.29 -5.67
C ALA A 7 7.85 -1.35 -4.87
N THR A 8 7.51 -1.04 -3.63
CA THR A 8 6.61 -1.86 -2.80
C THR A 8 5.26 -1.17 -2.65
N LEU A 9 4.19 -1.92 -2.86
CA LEU A 9 2.81 -1.47 -2.76
C LEU A 9 2.07 -2.33 -1.74
N THR A 10 1.57 -1.73 -0.65
CA THR A 10 0.78 -2.43 0.37
C THR A 10 -0.70 -2.03 0.30
N ILE A 11 -1.61 -2.94 0.66
CA ILE A 11 -3.05 -2.68 0.67
C ILE A 11 -3.44 -1.70 1.80
N GLY A 12 -2.70 -1.70 2.91
CA GLY A 12 -2.98 -0.84 4.06
C GLY A 12 -1.73 -0.14 4.59
N GLN A 13 -1.93 0.58 5.69
CA GLN A 13 -0.88 1.24 6.46
C GLN A 13 -0.13 0.21 7.32
N SER A 14 0.68 -0.63 6.69
CA SER A 14 1.53 -1.58 7.41
C SER A 14 2.82 -0.90 7.86
N PRO A 15 3.28 -1.12 9.11
CA PRO A 15 4.64 -0.78 9.50
C PRO A 15 5.63 -1.43 8.53
N ARG A 16 6.67 -0.70 8.13
CA ARG A 16 7.65 -1.15 7.14
C ARG A 16 8.98 -1.56 7.76
N SER A 17 9.03 -1.63 9.08
CA SER A 17 10.22 -1.96 9.87
C SER A 17 10.70 -3.40 9.66
N ASP A 18 9.87 -4.26 9.09
CA ASP A 18 10.16 -5.66 8.76
C ASP A 18 10.93 -5.81 7.44
N ILE A 19 10.62 -4.99 6.43
CA ILE A 19 11.23 -5.09 5.09
C ILE A 19 12.30 -4.03 4.81
N LEU A 20 12.16 -2.81 5.33
CA LEU A 20 13.05 -1.70 4.96
C LEU A 20 14.51 -1.94 5.35
N PRO A 21 14.83 -2.43 6.57
CA PRO A 21 16.22 -2.66 6.95
C PRO A 21 16.93 -3.62 5.99
N LEU A 22 16.28 -4.73 5.65
CA LEU A 22 16.80 -5.72 4.71
C LEU A 22 17.04 -5.13 3.31
N LEU A 23 16.13 -4.28 2.82
CA LEU A 23 16.29 -3.65 1.52
C LEU A 23 17.44 -2.63 1.52
N GLN A 24 17.61 -1.88 2.62
CA GLN A 24 18.69 -0.91 2.77
C GLN A 24 20.09 -1.55 2.91
N GLU A 25 20.17 -2.80 3.35
CA GLU A 25 21.42 -3.57 3.36
C GLU A 25 21.94 -3.88 1.95
N HIS A 26 21.04 -3.99 0.98
CA HIS A 26 21.36 -4.46 -0.37
C HIS A 26 21.14 -3.41 -1.47
N LEU A 27 20.36 -2.37 -1.20
CA LEU A 27 19.99 -1.34 -2.16
C LEU A 27 20.22 0.05 -1.59
N PRO A 28 20.69 1.01 -2.40
CA PRO A 28 20.78 2.39 -1.99
C PRO A 28 19.37 2.96 -1.74
N ALA A 29 19.26 3.87 -0.77
CA ALA A 29 17.98 4.36 -0.29
C ALA A 29 17.11 5.05 -1.37
N ASP A 30 17.73 5.63 -2.38
CA ASP A 30 17.04 6.29 -3.50
C ASP A 30 16.60 5.33 -4.62
N ALA A 31 17.02 4.07 -4.56
CA ALA A 31 16.58 3.02 -5.50
C ALA A 31 15.26 2.36 -5.09
N VAL A 32 14.76 2.61 -3.88
CA VAL A 32 13.56 1.97 -3.35
C VAL A 32 12.45 3.00 -3.10
N ALA A 33 11.25 2.70 -3.61
CA ALA A 33 10.04 3.45 -3.32
C ALA A 33 9.05 2.57 -2.54
N HIS A 34 8.36 3.17 -1.58
CA HIS A 34 7.33 2.50 -0.79
C HIS A 34 6.07 3.35 -0.78
N THR A 35 4.93 2.71 -1.04
CA THR A 35 3.63 3.37 -0.94
C THR A 35 2.58 2.38 -0.44
N GLY A 36 1.78 2.80 0.51
CA GLY A 36 0.59 2.08 0.95
C GLY A 36 -0.64 2.70 0.28
N LEU A 37 -1.57 1.85 -0.16
CA LEU A 37 -2.82 2.31 -0.80
C LEU A 37 -3.60 3.28 0.11
N LEU A 38 -3.53 3.06 1.42
CA LEU A 38 -4.22 3.88 2.42
C LEU A 38 -3.28 4.89 3.12
N ASP A 39 -2.04 5.07 2.67
CA ASP A 39 -1.11 6.01 3.30
C ASP A 39 -1.67 7.44 3.29
N GLY A 40 -1.53 8.13 4.42
CA GLY A 40 -1.98 9.52 4.55
C GLY A 40 -3.49 9.70 4.69
N LEU A 41 -4.27 8.63 4.58
CA LEU A 41 -5.72 8.68 4.79
C LEU A 41 -6.08 8.44 6.26
N THR A 42 -7.04 9.22 6.73
CA THR A 42 -7.80 8.96 7.95
C THR A 42 -8.83 7.85 7.73
N LEU A 43 -9.34 7.26 8.80
CA LEU A 43 -10.40 6.27 8.71
C LEU A 43 -11.65 6.82 7.99
N ALA A 44 -12.04 8.07 8.28
CA ALA A 44 -13.19 8.72 7.64
C ALA A 44 -12.99 8.89 6.13
N GLU A 45 -11.78 9.26 5.70
CA GLU A 45 -11.45 9.36 4.28
C GLU A 45 -11.44 7.98 3.60
N VAL A 46 -10.97 6.94 4.29
CA VAL A 46 -11.06 5.57 3.79
C VAL A 46 -12.51 5.14 3.60
N GLU A 47 -13.38 5.41 4.58
CA GLU A 47 -14.81 5.13 4.46
C GLU A 47 -15.43 5.91 3.29
N GLN A 48 -15.11 7.19 3.13
CA GLN A 48 -15.65 8.00 2.04
C GLN A 48 -15.19 7.51 0.65
N LEU A 49 -13.92 7.12 0.51
CA LEU A 49 -13.31 6.76 -0.78
C LEU A 49 -13.51 5.30 -1.16
N TYR A 50 -13.53 4.40 -0.18
CA TYR A 50 -13.48 2.95 -0.38
C TYR A 50 -14.64 2.19 0.27
N ALA A 51 -15.68 2.87 0.77
CA ALA A 51 -16.89 2.18 1.21
C ALA A 51 -17.44 1.25 0.11
N PRO A 52 -18.02 0.09 0.49
CA PRO A 52 -18.63 -0.81 -0.46
C PRO A 52 -19.68 -0.06 -1.29
N ARG A 53 -19.41 0.10 -2.59
CA ARG A 53 -20.45 0.58 -3.52
C ARG A 53 -21.46 -0.54 -3.63
N GLN A 54 -22.70 -0.26 -3.21
CA GLN A 54 -23.88 -1.11 -3.23
C GLN A 54 -23.63 -2.46 -3.92
N ALA A 55 -23.49 -3.52 -3.11
CA ALA A 55 -23.08 -4.84 -3.58
C ALA A 55 -23.85 -5.22 -4.86
N ILE A 56 -23.14 -5.34 -5.98
CA ILE A 56 -23.66 -6.12 -7.09
C ILE A 56 -23.85 -7.52 -6.51
N LYS A 57 -25.10 -7.96 -6.40
CA LYS A 57 -25.47 -9.33 -6.00
C LYS A 57 -24.91 -10.32 -7.03
N CYS A 58 -23.61 -10.62 -6.98
CA CYS A 58 -23.00 -11.65 -7.83
C CYS A 58 -22.23 -12.72 -7.06
N TRP A 59 -22.12 -12.64 -5.74
CA TRP A 59 -21.49 -13.69 -4.94
C TRP A 59 -22.47 -14.18 -3.89
N PHE A 60 -23.30 -15.14 -4.31
CA PHE A 60 -23.90 -16.26 -3.56
C PHE A 60 -25.08 -16.77 -4.39
N ARG A 61 -24.80 -17.70 -5.30
CA ARG A 61 -25.79 -18.70 -5.72
C ARG A 61 -25.21 -20.06 -5.37
N ALA A 62 -26.05 -20.85 -4.72
CA ALA A 62 -25.80 -22.17 -4.12
C ALA A 62 -25.18 -23.18 -5.08
#